data_AF-X1N392-F1
#
_entry.id   AF-X1N392-F1
#
_cell.length_a   1.000
_cell.length_b   1.000
_cell.length_c   1.000
_cell.angle_alpha   90.00
_cell.angle_beta   90.00
_cell.angle_gamma   90.00
#
_symmetry.space_group_name_H-M   'P 1'
#
loop_
_entity.id
_entity.type
_entity.pdbx_description
1 polymer ?
#
loop_
_entity_poly.entity_id
_entity_poly.type
_entity_poly.pdbx_seq_one_letter_code
_entity_poly.pdbx_strand_id
1 'polypeptide(L)'
;GIEFEVRGNVHMLIIFSPDTPLSIIERFLYEGGYNEISFGKENPPALANWDVIELYDNSKKYDCIVIDAHTDVDKGMFKVIPSGSYRANCFKSDCLQAIGYRNEKQKNKLADILKNSNEYKRNIPVAFVKFSDSHCLDEVGTYVTWFKLDKINFDNIKSALNNPTEKISTEIPSLNKILNRIFKEEITFGVINFSDENKKYFMQAICALNNSKGGYCLFGVDSNNNKVGI
;
A
#
# COMPACT_ATOMS: atom_id res chain seq x y z
N GLY A 1 0.07 15.56 7.77
CA GLY A 1 -0.99 14.87 7.02
C GLY A 1 -2.32 15.20 7.64
N ILE A 2 -3.41 14.89 6.96
CA ILE A 2 -4.79 15.10 7.41
C ILE A 2 -5.61 13.84 7.13
N GLU A 3 -6.68 13.64 7.88
CA GLU A 3 -7.80 12.81 7.47
C GLU A 3 -8.91 13.74 6.95
N PHE A 4 -9.35 13.52 5.72
CA PHE A 4 -10.33 14.32 5.03
C PHE A 4 -11.59 13.49 4.79
N GLU A 5 -12.73 13.93 5.33
CA GLU A 5 -14.03 13.34 4.99
C GLU A 5 -14.53 13.97 3.68
N VAL A 6 -14.74 13.16 2.64
CA VAL A 6 -15.31 13.65 1.37
C VAL A 6 -16.83 13.64 1.40
N ARG A 7 -17.44 14.36 0.46
CA ARG A 7 -18.87 14.29 0.18
C ARG A 7 -19.25 12.85 -0.13
N GLY A 8 -20.23 12.34 0.60
CA GLY A 8 -20.57 10.92 0.60
C GLY A 8 -19.99 10.16 1.79
N ASN A 9 -19.43 10.85 2.78
CA ASN A 9 -19.04 10.29 4.09
C ASN A 9 -17.96 9.20 3.96
N VAL A 10 -16.91 9.49 3.21
CA VAL A 10 -15.74 8.60 3.07
C VAL A 10 -14.51 9.29 3.62
N HIS A 11 -13.73 8.60 4.45
CA HIS A 11 -12.50 9.11 5.05
C HIS A 11 -11.28 8.77 4.19
N MET A 12 -10.49 9.80 3.88
CA MET A 12 -9.29 9.72 3.06
C MET A 12 -8.11 10.34 3.81
N LEU A 13 -7.01 9.60 3.99
CA LEU A 13 -5.78 10.17 4.53
C LEU A 13 -4.98 10.83 3.41
N ILE A 14 -4.63 12.10 3.61
CA ILE A 14 -3.75 12.86 2.73
C ILE A 14 -2.46 13.21 3.48
N ILE A 15 -1.35 12.61 3.06
CA ILE A 15 -0.04 12.85 3.64
C ILE A 15 0.77 13.70 2.68
N PHE A 16 0.89 14.99 2.97
CA PHE A 16 1.69 15.93 2.20
C PHE A 16 3.19 15.72 2.44
N SER A 17 4.00 16.06 1.44
CA SER A 17 5.45 16.16 1.58
C SER A 17 5.80 17.06 2.78
N PRO A 18 6.82 16.71 3.58
CA PRO A 18 7.26 17.51 4.73
C PRO A 18 7.60 18.96 4.38
N ASP A 19 7.97 19.23 3.13
CA ASP A 19 8.30 20.57 2.64
C ASP A 19 7.05 21.41 2.28
N THR A 20 5.85 20.84 2.39
CA THR A 20 4.59 21.54 2.11
C THR A 20 4.27 22.51 3.24
N PRO A 21 4.18 23.83 2.98
CA PRO A 21 3.84 24.79 4.02
C PRO A 21 2.44 24.56 4.59
N LEU A 22 2.24 24.82 5.88
CA LEU A 22 0.95 24.67 6.55
C LEU A 22 -0.16 25.48 5.85
N SER A 23 0.14 26.70 5.40
CA SER A 23 -0.81 27.56 4.67
C SER A 23 -1.33 26.94 3.37
N ILE A 24 -0.55 26.06 2.74
CA ILE A 24 -0.99 25.32 1.56
C ILE A 24 -1.95 24.20 1.95
N ILE A 25 -1.70 23.52 3.07
CA ILE A 25 -2.59 22.49 3.61
C ILE A 25 -3.91 23.12 4.08
N GLU A 26 -3.86 24.27 4.73
CA GLU A 26 -5.05 25.03 5.11
C GLU A 26 -5.86 25.45 3.89
N ARG A 27 -5.20 26.00 2.86
CA ARG A 27 -5.87 26.34 1.60
C ARG A 27 -6.55 25.13 0.97
N PHE A 28 -5.88 23.97 0.97
CA PHE A 28 -6.48 22.72 0.49
C PHE A 28 -7.76 22.36 1.26
N LEU A 29 -7.75 22.50 2.59
CA LEU A 29 -8.94 22.27 3.42
C LEU A 29 -10.06 23.26 3.12
N TYR A 30 -9.74 24.55 2.97
CA TYR A 30 -10.72 25.60 2.61
C TYR A 30 -11.36 25.34 1.25
N GLU A 31 -10.57 25.00 0.23
CA GLU A 31 -11.09 24.63 -1.09
C GLU A 31 -11.98 23.39 -1.02
N GLY A 32 -11.62 22.45 -0.13
CA GLY A 32 -12.40 21.25 0.19
C GLY A 32 -13.66 21.49 1.01
N GLY A 33 -13.93 22.71 1.47
CA GLY A 33 -15.14 23.09 2.21
C GLY A 33 -14.99 23.13 3.73
N TYR A 34 -13.78 22.88 4.25
CA TYR A 34 -13.50 22.92 5.68
C TYR A 34 -12.78 24.19 6.09
N ASN A 35 -13.18 24.75 7.22
CA ASN A 35 -12.53 25.89 7.85
C ASN A 35 -12.00 25.52 9.24
N GLU A 36 -11.26 26.42 9.87
CA GLU A 36 -10.68 26.25 11.21
C GLU A 36 -11.67 25.76 12.27
N ILE A 37 -12.93 26.21 12.21
CA ILE A 37 -13.98 25.83 13.16
C ILE A 37 -14.36 24.34 13.01
N SER A 38 -14.06 23.74 11.86
CA SER A 38 -14.38 22.34 11.53
C SER A 38 -13.22 21.38 11.83
N PHE A 39 -12.00 21.88 11.99
CA PHE A 39 -10.81 21.02 12.12
C PHE A 39 -10.86 20.19 13.41
N GLY A 40 -10.57 18.89 13.28
CA GLY A 40 -10.53 17.94 14.41
C GLY A 40 -11.88 17.60 15.04
N LYS A 41 -13.00 18.05 14.47
CA LYS A 41 -14.34 17.69 14.96
C LYS A 41 -14.83 16.40 14.31
N GLU A 42 -15.34 15.48 15.13
CA GLU A 42 -15.94 14.23 14.62
C GLU A 42 -17.18 14.46 13.75
N ASN A 43 -17.94 15.51 14.05
CA ASN A 43 -19.17 15.89 13.34
C ASN A 43 -19.11 17.39 13.00
N PRO A 44 -18.33 17.77 11.98
CA PRO A 44 -18.22 19.18 11.59
C PRO A 44 -19.57 19.65 11.01
N PRO A 45 -19.94 20.93 11.23
CA PRO A 45 -21.16 21.50 10.66
C PRO A 45 -21.07 21.75 9.15
N ALA A 46 -19.88 21.63 8.56
CA ALA A 46 -19.61 21.82 7.15
C ALA A 46 -19.68 20.50 6.38
N LEU A 47 -20.25 20.54 5.17
CA LEU A 47 -20.17 19.45 4.21
C LEU A 47 -18.98 19.68 3.28
N ALA A 48 -18.25 18.61 2.96
CA ALA A 48 -17.17 18.68 2.00
C ALA A 48 -17.67 19.08 0.60
N ASN A 49 -16.87 19.90 -0.09
CA ASN A 49 -17.09 20.32 -1.47
C ASN A 49 -16.76 19.21 -2.48
N TRP A 50 -15.89 18.27 -2.09
CA TRP A 50 -15.34 17.27 -3.00
C TRP A 50 -15.86 15.88 -2.69
N ASP A 51 -16.21 15.12 -3.72
CA ASP A 51 -16.24 13.67 -3.63
C ASP A 51 -14.83 13.04 -3.77
N VAL A 52 -14.74 11.72 -3.83
CA VAL A 52 -13.44 11.00 -3.92
C VAL A 52 -12.68 11.37 -5.19
N ILE A 53 -13.35 11.52 -6.33
CA ILE A 53 -12.71 11.80 -7.62
C ILE A 53 -12.22 13.27 -7.64
N GLU A 54 -13.05 14.19 -7.15
CA GLU A 54 -12.68 15.60 -7.01
C GLU A 54 -11.50 15.77 -6.02
N LEU A 55 -11.47 15.01 -4.93
CA LEU A 55 -10.34 14.98 -4.00
C LEU A 55 -9.06 14.51 -4.70
N TYR A 56 -9.13 13.45 -5.53
CA TYR A 56 -7.97 12.99 -6.29
C TYR A 56 -7.45 14.06 -7.26
N ASP A 57 -8.35 14.73 -7.99
CA ASP A 57 -7.95 15.76 -8.95
C ASP A 57 -7.32 16.97 -8.26
N ASN A 58 -7.79 17.34 -7.07
CA ASN A 58 -7.16 18.39 -6.28
C ASN A 58 -5.84 17.93 -5.64
N SER A 59 -5.74 16.68 -5.21
CA SER A 59 -4.53 16.10 -4.61
C SER A 59 -3.36 16.02 -5.60
N LYS A 60 -3.63 15.77 -6.89
CA LYS A 60 -2.60 15.74 -7.96
C LYS A 60 -1.81 17.05 -8.10
N LYS A 61 -2.34 18.17 -7.62
CA LYS A 61 -1.68 19.49 -7.64
C LYS A 61 -0.57 19.60 -6.60
N TYR A 62 -0.49 18.64 -5.68
CA TYR A 62 0.41 18.65 -4.53
C TYR A 62 1.25 17.38 -4.51
N ASP A 63 2.47 17.50 -3.98
CA ASP A 63 3.27 16.32 -3.68
C ASP A 63 2.76 15.66 -2.39
N CYS A 64 1.80 14.76 -2.54
CA CYS A 64 1.16 14.06 -1.44
C CYS A 64 1.03 12.56 -1.70
N ILE A 65 0.61 11.85 -0.66
CA ILE A 65 0.19 10.45 -0.67
C ILE A 65 -1.30 10.43 -0.30
N VAL A 66 -2.12 9.74 -1.10
CA VAL A 66 -3.55 9.57 -0.89
C VAL A 66 -3.90 8.13 -0.56
N ILE A 67 -4.68 7.95 0.51
CA ILE A 67 -4.99 6.66 1.09
C ILE A 67 -6.47 6.63 1.48
N ASP A 68 -7.15 5.53 1.18
CA ASP A 68 -8.48 5.22 1.75
C ASP A 68 -8.29 4.76 3.21
N ALA A 69 -8.81 5.50 4.19
CA ALA A 69 -8.39 5.39 5.59
C ALA A 69 -8.69 4.02 6.22
N HIS A 70 -9.88 3.47 5.96
CA HIS A 70 -10.33 2.22 6.58
C HIS A 70 -11.47 1.60 5.76
N THR A 71 -11.14 1.23 4.52
CA THR A 71 -12.06 0.88 3.41
C THR A 71 -13.26 0.00 3.76
N ASP A 72 -13.09 -0.93 4.68
CA ASP A 72 -14.01 -2.03 4.96
C ASP A 72 -14.87 -1.83 6.20
N VAL A 73 -14.74 -0.68 6.87
CA VAL A 73 -15.57 -0.28 8.02
C VAL A 73 -16.30 1.04 7.73
N ASP A 74 -16.97 1.59 8.75
CA ASP A 74 -17.75 2.81 8.58
C ASP A 74 -16.89 3.94 8.00
N LYS A 75 -17.46 4.71 7.08
CA LYS A 75 -16.76 5.74 6.31
C LYS A 75 -15.59 5.27 5.43
N GLY A 76 -15.39 3.96 5.23
CA GLY A 76 -14.44 3.43 4.25
C GLY A 76 -15.03 3.32 2.83
N MET A 77 -14.21 3.49 1.77
CA MET A 77 -14.72 3.48 0.40
C MET A 77 -15.45 2.19 0.01
N PHE A 78 -14.92 1.02 0.36
CA PHE A 78 -15.51 -0.26 -0.02
C PHE A 78 -16.85 -0.52 0.70
N LYS A 79 -17.00 0.02 1.91
CA LYS A 79 -18.22 -0.07 2.73
C LYS A 79 -19.30 0.89 2.27
N VAL A 80 -18.94 2.15 2.00
CA VAL A 80 -19.89 3.24 1.77
C VAL A 80 -20.29 3.36 0.31
N ILE A 81 -19.34 3.17 -0.62
CA ILE A 81 -19.62 3.37 -2.04
C ILE A 81 -20.25 2.08 -2.61
N PRO A 82 -21.47 2.15 -3.20
CA PRO A 82 -22.10 0.99 -3.81
C PRO A 82 -21.27 0.40 -4.95
N SER A 83 -21.45 -0.91 -5.20
CA SER A 83 -20.82 -1.56 -6.34
C SER A 83 -21.27 -0.93 -7.66
N GLY A 84 -20.32 -0.53 -8.50
CA GLY A 84 -20.59 0.06 -9.81
C GLY A 84 -19.39 0.80 -10.37
N SER A 85 -19.61 1.49 -11.49
CA SER A 85 -18.57 2.22 -12.24
C SER A 85 -17.90 3.30 -11.40
N TYR A 86 -18.65 4.02 -10.56
CA TYR A 86 -18.09 5.05 -9.69
C TYR A 86 -17.08 4.45 -8.68
N ARG A 87 -17.44 3.36 -7.99
CA ARG A 87 -16.52 2.66 -7.08
C ARG A 87 -15.29 2.13 -7.81
N ALA A 88 -15.49 1.54 -8.99
CA ALA A 88 -14.39 1.07 -9.83
C ALA A 88 -13.44 2.22 -10.21
N ASN A 89 -13.98 3.38 -10.59
CA ASN A 89 -13.18 4.57 -10.89
C ASN A 89 -12.38 5.06 -9.68
N CYS A 90 -12.98 5.03 -8.49
CA CYS A 90 -12.29 5.43 -7.26
C CYS A 90 -11.11 4.49 -6.95
N PHE A 91 -11.31 3.18 -7.06
CA PHE A 91 -10.26 2.20 -6.76
C PHE A 91 -9.22 2.02 -7.86
N LYS A 92 -9.55 2.30 -9.13
CA LYS A 92 -8.58 2.15 -10.23
C LYS A 92 -7.67 3.36 -10.42
N SER A 93 -7.98 4.48 -9.77
CA SER A 93 -7.22 5.73 -9.86
C SER A 93 -5.78 5.54 -9.36
N ASP A 94 -4.80 5.94 -10.18
CA ASP A 94 -3.38 5.95 -9.80
C ASP A 94 -3.07 6.97 -8.68
N CYS A 95 -3.99 7.90 -8.39
CA CYS A 95 -3.87 8.80 -7.25
C CYS A 95 -4.00 8.06 -5.91
N LEU A 96 -4.79 6.98 -5.85
CA LEU A 96 -4.94 6.16 -4.65
C LEU A 96 -3.72 5.25 -4.52
N GLN A 97 -2.87 5.49 -3.53
CA GLN A 97 -1.61 4.75 -3.35
C GLN A 97 -1.74 3.63 -2.33
N ALA A 98 -2.65 3.75 -1.37
CA ALA A 98 -2.87 2.70 -0.38
C ALA A 98 -4.33 2.61 0.08
N ILE A 99 -4.68 1.45 0.61
CA ILE A 99 -5.99 1.13 1.18
C ILE A 99 -5.76 0.60 2.59
N GLY A 100 -6.22 1.38 3.56
CA GLY A 100 -6.35 0.99 4.96
C GLY A 100 -7.48 -0.03 5.12
N TYR A 101 -7.27 -1.07 5.92
CA TYR A 101 -8.29 -2.08 6.20
C TYR A 101 -8.20 -2.62 7.63
N ARG A 102 -9.32 -3.14 8.16
CA ARG A 102 -9.37 -3.77 9.49
C ARG A 102 -9.63 -5.28 9.45
N ASN A 103 -10.36 -5.78 8.45
CA ASN A 103 -10.79 -7.17 8.33
C ASN A 103 -10.08 -7.90 7.18
N GLU A 104 -9.30 -8.94 7.52
CA GLU A 104 -8.54 -9.73 6.53
C GLU A 104 -9.42 -10.39 5.45
N LYS A 105 -10.63 -10.84 5.80
CA LYS A 105 -11.54 -11.47 4.84
C LYS A 105 -12.04 -10.47 3.80
N GLN A 106 -12.38 -9.25 4.23
CA GLN A 106 -12.80 -8.19 3.31
C GLN A 106 -11.64 -7.70 2.46
N LYS A 107 -10.46 -7.54 3.05
CA LYS A 107 -9.24 -7.19 2.31
C LYS A 107 -8.92 -8.23 1.23
N ASN A 108 -8.99 -9.52 1.52
CA ASN A 108 -8.72 -10.55 0.51
C ASN A 108 -9.76 -10.53 -0.61
N LYS A 109 -11.04 -10.33 -0.28
CA LYS A 109 -12.10 -10.14 -1.29
C LYS A 109 -11.83 -8.94 -2.19
N LEU A 110 -11.43 -7.80 -1.61
CA LEU A 110 -11.11 -6.60 -2.38
C LEU A 110 -9.86 -6.82 -3.24
N ALA A 111 -8.80 -7.42 -2.69
CA ALA A 111 -7.59 -7.77 -3.44
C ALA A 111 -7.91 -8.67 -4.66
N ASP A 112 -8.80 -9.65 -4.50
CA ASP A 112 -9.25 -10.50 -5.60
C ASP A 112 -10.04 -9.71 -6.66
N ILE A 113 -10.89 -8.77 -6.25
CA ILE A 113 -11.61 -7.88 -7.18
C ILE A 113 -10.62 -7.03 -7.98
N LEU A 114 -9.67 -6.37 -7.30
CA LEU A 114 -8.69 -5.50 -7.94
C LEU A 114 -7.76 -6.26 -8.90
N LYS A 115 -7.46 -7.52 -8.60
CA LYS A 115 -6.58 -8.38 -9.41
C LYS A 115 -7.29 -8.95 -10.63
N ASN A 116 -8.55 -9.40 -10.48
CA ASN A 116 -9.22 -10.22 -11.48
C ASN A 116 -10.30 -9.48 -12.29
N SER A 117 -10.74 -8.30 -11.86
CA SER A 117 -11.76 -7.52 -12.58
C SER A 117 -11.13 -6.52 -13.54
N ASN A 118 -11.56 -6.57 -14.81
CA ASN A 118 -11.14 -5.61 -15.83
C ASN A 118 -11.53 -4.17 -15.48
N GLU A 119 -12.66 -3.96 -14.79
CA GLU A 119 -13.14 -2.62 -14.42
C GLU A 119 -12.24 -1.93 -13.37
N TYR A 120 -11.56 -2.72 -12.55
CA TYR A 120 -10.71 -2.28 -11.44
C TYR A 120 -9.21 -2.38 -11.79
N LYS A 121 -8.89 -2.70 -13.05
CA LYS A 121 -7.51 -2.92 -13.49
C LYS A 121 -6.67 -1.65 -13.31
N ARG A 122 -5.50 -1.83 -12.70
CA ARG A 122 -4.50 -0.78 -12.46
C ARG A 122 -3.18 -1.15 -13.10
N ASN A 123 -2.38 -0.15 -13.43
CA ASN A 123 -0.99 -0.36 -13.87
C ASN A 123 -0.09 -0.71 -12.68
N ILE A 124 -0.32 -0.03 -11.55
CA ILE A 124 0.40 -0.23 -10.30
C ILE A 124 -0.58 -0.84 -9.28
N PRO A 125 -0.28 -2.03 -8.72
CA PRO A 125 -1.06 -2.60 -7.63
C PRO A 125 -1.16 -1.61 -6.47
N VAL A 126 -2.34 -1.50 -5.85
CA VAL A 126 -2.50 -0.65 -4.67
C VAL A 126 -1.93 -1.32 -3.43
N ALA A 127 -1.32 -0.54 -2.52
CA ALA A 127 -0.83 -1.06 -1.26
C ALA A 127 -2.01 -1.36 -0.30
N PHE A 128 -1.94 -2.48 0.41
CA PHE A 128 -2.82 -2.74 1.55
C PHE A 128 -2.06 -2.48 2.83
N VAL A 129 -2.64 -1.65 3.70
CA VAL A 129 -1.96 -1.11 4.87
C VAL A 129 -2.89 -1.13 6.08
N LYS A 130 -2.30 -1.10 7.27
CA LYS A 130 -3.00 -0.95 8.55
C LYS A 130 -2.41 0.20 9.35
N PHE A 131 -3.29 0.92 10.02
CA PHE A 131 -2.97 2.00 10.95
C PHE A 131 -3.85 1.85 12.19
N SER A 132 -3.39 2.38 13.33
CA SER A 132 -4.15 2.30 14.57
C SER A 132 -5.42 3.15 14.58
N ASP A 133 -5.48 4.23 13.78
CA ASP A 133 -6.61 5.17 13.78
C ASP A 133 -6.98 5.61 15.22
N SER A 134 -5.93 5.96 15.96
CA SER A 134 -5.93 6.04 17.42
C SER A 134 -6.48 7.39 17.87
N HIS A 135 -7.43 7.35 18.80
CA HIS A 135 -8.04 8.53 19.42
C HIS A 135 -7.53 8.74 20.86
N CYS A 136 -6.76 7.79 21.39
CA CYS A 136 -6.05 7.90 22.67
C CYS A 136 -4.65 7.25 22.60
N LEU A 137 -3.76 7.64 23.51
CA LEU A 137 -2.35 7.20 23.51
C LEU A 137 -2.18 5.67 23.58
N ASP A 138 -3.07 4.99 24.29
CA ASP A 138 -2.99 3.53 24.49
C ASP A 138 -3.30 2.73 23.20
N GLU A 139 -3.96 3.36 22.22
CA GLU A 139 -4.29 2.74 20.94
C GLU A 139 -3.19 2.89 19.90
N VAL A 140 -2.20 3.76 20.13
CA VAL A 140 -1.14 4.05 19.16
C VAL A 140 -0.36 2.78 18.85
N GLY A 141 -0.29 2.42 17.56
CA GLY A 141 0.47 1.26 17.10
C GLY A 141 -0.19 -0.10 17.36
N THR A 142 -1.45 -0.15 17.79
CA THR A 142 -2.26 -1.39 17.86
C THR A 142 -2.33 -2.12 16.51
N TYR A 143 -2.27 -1.37 15.41
CA TYR A 143 -2.08 -1.88 14.07
C TYR A 143 -0.91 -1.17 13.39
N VAL A 144 -0.05 -1.95 12.73
CA VAL A 144 1.15 -1.46 12.07
C VAL A 144 1.30 -2.01 10.67
N THR A 145 1.98 -1.24 9.82
CA THR A 145 2.45 -1.66 8.50
C THR A 145 3.97 -1.56 8.48
N TRP A 146 4.62 -2.58 7.97
CA TRP A 146 6.06 -2.64 7.79
C TRP A 146 6.43 -2.18 6.39
N PHE A 147 7.34 -1.21 6.32
CA PHE A 147 7.87 -0.68 5.08
C PHE A 147 9.33 -1.09 4.92
N LYS A 148 9.70 -1.60 3.74
CA LYS A 148 11.10 -1.77 3.34
C LYS A 148 11.56 -0.49 2.65
N LEU A 149 12.38 0.28 3.35
CA LEU A 149 12.89 1.58 2.92
C LEU A 149 14.41 1.59 2.88
N ASP A 150 14.99 2.29 1.91
CA ASP A 150 16.44 2.55 1.89
C ASP A 150 16.79 3.72 2.82
N LYS A 151 15.88 4.69 2.93
CA LYS A 151 15.95 5.84 3.85
C LYS A 151 14.59 6.11 4.47
N ILE A 152 14.56 6.56 5.71
CA ILE A 152 13.33 6.99 6.39
C ILE A 152 13.00 8.42 5.97
N ASN A 153 12.37 8.57 4.81
CA ASN A 153 11.89 9.86 4.30
C ASN A 153 10.63 9.69 3.44
N PHE A 154 9.99 10.82 3.12
CA PHE A 154 8.73 10.86 2.39
C PHE A 154 8.82 10.16 1.01
N ASP A 155 9.85 10.45 0.23
CA ASP A 155 10.03 9.87 -1.12
C ASP A 155 10.16 8.35 -1.08
N ASN A 156 10.87 7.81 -0.10
CA ASN A 156 11.03 6.37 0.05
C ASN A 156 9.72 5.70 0.48
N ILE A 157 8.94 6.34 1.35
CA ILE A 157 7.59 5.85 1.70
C ILE A 157 6.70 5.85 0.46
N LYS A 158 6.68 6.95 -0.30
CA LYS A 158 5.91 7.08 -1.55
C LYS A 158 6.35 6.04 -2.59
N SER A 159 7.65 5.82 -2.74
CA SER A 159 8.22 4.77 -3.59
C SER A 159 7.81 3.36 -3.15
N ALA A 160 7.80 3.09 -1.84
CA ALA A 160 7.38 1.81 -1.29
C ALA A 160 5.91 1.50 -1.57
N LEU A 161 5.03 2.49 -1.44
CA LEU A 161 3.61 2.35 -1.78
C LEU A 161 3.37 2.08 -3.28
N ASN A 162 4.27 2.55 -4.15
CA ASN A 162 4.23 2.27 -5.59
C ASN A 162 4.85 0.91 -5.96
N ASN A 163 5.46 0.19 -5.01
CA ASN A 163 5.92 -1.19 -5.18
C ASN A 163 5.50 -2.04 -3.97
N PRO A 164 4.18 -2.22 -3.76
CA PRO A 164 3.69 -2.76 -2.50
C PRO A 164 4.01 -4.24 -2.32
N THR A 165 4.08 -5.01 -3.43
CA THR A 165 4.38 -6.44 -3.40
C THR A 165 5.74 -6.76 -2.78
N GLU A 166 6.72 -5.87 -2.97
CA GLU A 166 8.09 -6.07 -2.47
C GLU A 166 8.41 -5.26 -1.22
N LYS A 167 7.71 -4.14 -1.00
CA LYS A 167 8.09 -3.15 0.02
C LYS A 167 7.09 -2.99 1.16
N ILE A 168 5.91 -3.58 1.09
CA ILE A 168 4.85 -3.40 2.11
C ILE A 168 4.45 -4.75 2.70
N SER A 169 4.38 -4.83 4.04
CA SER A 169 3.86 -6.00 4.76
C SER A 169 2.99 -5.58 5.93
N THR A 170 1.81 -6.17 6.06
CA THR A 170 0.93 -6.00 7.25
C THR A 170 1.13 -7.09 8.29
N GLU A 171 1.99 -8.06 8.01
CA GLU A 171 2.50 -9.01 8.99
C GLU A 171 3.92 -8.61 9.41
N ILE A 172 4.30 -8.96 10.64
CA ILE A 172 5.69 -8.85 11.08
C ILE A 172 6.57 -9.66 10.11
N PRO A 173 7.50 -9.00 9.38
CA PRO A 173 8.40 -9.70 8.50
C PRO A 173 9.35 -10.53 9.37
N SER A 174 9.25 -11.85 9.28
CA SER A 174 10.19 -12.76 9.92
C SER A 174 10.91 -13.58 8.87
N LEU A 175 12.23 -13.71 9.02
CA LEU A 175 13.06 -14.50 8.12
C LEU A 175 12.52 -15.92 7.97
N ASN A 176 12.11 -16.55 9.07
CA ASN A 176 11.52 -17.89 9.05
C ASN A 176 10.22 -17.95 8.24
N LYS A 177 9.34 -16.96 8.32
CA LYS A 177 8.13 -16.92 7.49
C LYS A 177 8.46 -16.75 6.01
N ILE A 178 9.43 -15.89 5.70
CA ILE A 178 9.90 -15.67 4.33
C ILE A 178 10.48 -16.96 3.75
N LEU A 179 11.40 -17.60 4.48
CA LEU A 179 12.00 -18.88 4.10
C LEU A 179 10.95 -19.98 3.95
N ASN A 180 10.02 -20.12 4.92
CA ASN A 180 8.95 -21.11 4.84
C ASN A 180 8.01 -20.90 3.64
N ARG A 181 7.78 -19.65 3.23
CA ARG A 181 7.01 -19.35 2.02
C ARG A 181 7.78 -19.75 0.77
N ILE A 182 9.07 -19.39 0.67
CA ILE A 182 9.94 -19.79 -0.43
C ILE A 182 9.99 -21.32 -0.55
N PHE A 183 10.11 -22.05 0.56
CA PHE A 183 10.14 -23.51 0.55
C PHE A 183 8.79 -24.16 0.21
N LYS A 184 7.66 -23.48 0.45
CA LYS A 184 6.32 -23.96 0.10
C LYS A 184 5.94 -23.69 -1.36
N GLU A 185 6.50 -22.65 -1.96
CA GLU A 185 6.38 -22.40 -3.39
C GLU A 185 7.28 -23.44 -4.10
N GLU A 186 6.69 -24.49 -4.66
CA GLU A 186 7.32 -25.74 -5.15
C GLU A 186 8.31 -25.59 -6.33
N ILE A 187 8.91 -24.42 -6.53
CA ILE A 187 9.86 -24.13 -7.61
C ILE A 187 11.14 -23.56 -6.99
N THR A 188 11.88 -24.42 -6.31
CA THR A 188 13.20 -24.10 -5.73
C THR A 188 14.28 -24.97 -6.37
N PHE A 189 15.36 -24.36 -6.87
CA PHE A 189 16.43 -25.05 -7.60
C PHE A 189 17.78 -24.89 -6.89
N GLY A 190 18.12 -25.86 -6.04
CA GLY A 190 19.39 -25.81 -5.29
C GLY A 190 20.63 -25.86 -6.19
N VAL A 191 21.46 -24.83 -6.14
CA VAL A 191 22.82 -24.77 -6.68
C VAL A 191 23.82 -24.83 -5.52
N ILE A 192 24.39 -26.01 -5.28
CA ILE A 192 25.18 -26.30 -4.07
C ILE A 192 26.50 -25.52 -4.04
N ASN A 193 27.07 -25.21 -5.21
CA ASN A 193 28.29 -24.41 -5.35
C ASN A 193 28.38 -23.79 -6.74
N PHE A 194 29.27 -22.81 -6.93
CA PHE A 194 29.54 -22.19 -8.24
C PHE A 194 30.70 -22.84 -9.00
N SER A 195 30.74 -24.18 -9.10
CA SER A 195 31.59 -24.85 -10.11
C SER A 195 31.18 -24.44 -11.52
N ASP A 196 32.06 -24.63 -12.52
CA ASP A 196 31.75 -24.18 -13.90
C ASP A 196 30.52 -24.89 -14.50
N GLU A 197 30.27 -26.14 -14.13
CA GLU A 197 29.07 -26.88 -14.51
C GLU A 197 27.81 -26.30 -13.84
N ASN A 198 27.89 -25.99 -12.56
CA ASN A 198 26.79 -25.41 -11.78
C ASN A 198 26.49 -23.96 -12.15
N LYS A 199 27.50 -23.17 -12.60
CA LYS A 199 27.28 -21.81 -13.13
C LYS A 199 26.38 -21.81 -14.35
N LYS A 200 26.57 -22.76 -15.27
CA LYS A 200 25.72 -22.88 -16.47
C LYS A 200 24.28 -23.18 -16.09
N TYR A 201 24.08 -24.10 -15.15
CA TYR A 201 22.76 -24.43 -14.62
C TYR A 201 22.12 -23.24 -13.90
N PHE A 202 22.86 -22.54 -13.06
CA PHE A 202 22.41 -21.31 -12.40
C PHE A 202 21.96 -20.23 -13.39
N MET A 203 22.73 -19.99 -14.46
CA MET A 203 22.34 -19.04 -15.52
C MET A 203 21.02 -19.46 -16.20
N GLN A 204 20.82 -20.75 -16.45
CA GLN A 204 19.57 -21.26 -17.02
C GLN A 204 18.38 -21.06 -16.06
N ALA A 205 18.57 -21.31 -14.76
CA ALA A 205 17.56 -21.09 -13.73
C ALA A 205 17.15 -19.61 -13.63
N ILE A 206 18.11 -18.69 -13.65
CA ILE A 206 17.83 -17.23 -13.65
C ILE A 206 17.07 -16.81 -14.92
N CYS A 207 17.45 -17.32 -16.09
CA CYS A 207 16.72 -17.07 -17.33
C CYS A 207 15.29 -17.63 -17.27
N ALA A 208 15.09 -18.82 -16.73
CA ALA A 208 13.76 -19.42 -16.56
C ALA A 208 12.92 -18.60 -15.58
N LEU A 209 13.51 -18.13 -14.47
CA LEU A 209 12.85 -17.27 -13.48
C LEU A 209 12.33 -15.98 -14.13
N ASN A 210 13.18 -15.29 -14.89
CA ASN A 210 12.83 -14.04 -15.60
C ASN A 210 11.74 -14.23 -16.68
N ASN A 211 11.63 -15.43 -17.25
CA ASN A 211 10.61 -15.76 -18.25
C ASN A 211 9.32 -16.34 -17.65
N SER A 212 9.27 -16.54 -16.33
CA SER A 212 8.11 -17.06 -15.62
C SER A 212 7.24 -15.92 -15.06
N LYS A 213 6.25 -16.26 -14.20
CA LYS A 213 5.45 -15.26 -13.46
C LYS A 213 6.26 -14.57 -12.33
N GLY A 214 7.57 -14.79 -12.25
CA GLY A 214 8.46 -14.33 -11.19
C GLY A 214 8.76 -15.42 -10.15
N GLY A 215 9.65 -15.12 -9.21
CA GLY A 215 10.00 -15.99 -8.09
C GLY A 215 11.23 -15.45 -7.32
N TYR A 216 11.84 -16.27 -6.48
CA TYR A 216 12.92 -15.86 -5.59
C TYR A 216 14.20 -16.63 -5.91
N CYS A 217 15.35 -15.94 -5.89
CA CYS A 217 16.65 -16.59 -5.82
C CYS A 217 17.23 -16.36 -4.43
N LEU A 218 17.55 -17.45 -3.72
CA LEU A 218 18.10 -17.37 -2.38
C LEU A 218 19.61 -17.63 -2.45
N PHE A 219 20.42 -16.68 -1.97
CA PHE A 219 21.85 -16.90 -1.83
C PHE A 219 22.19 -17.13 -0.36
N GLY A 220 22.94 -18.18 -0.08
CA GLY A 220 23.41 -18.54 1.24
C GLY A 220 24.88 -18.92 1.23
N VAL A 221 25.37 -19.28 2.41
CA VAL A 221 26.65 -19.95 2.58
C VAL A 221 26.43 -21.25 3.35
N ASP A 222 27.10 -22.33 2.96
CA ASP A 222 27.05 -23.60 3.69
C ASP A 222 27.87 -23.50 5.00
N SER A 223 27.89 -24.58 5.78
CA SER A 223 28.69 -24.65 7.01
C SER A 223 30.20 -24.47 6.82
N ASN A 224 30.68 -24.50 5.57
CA ASN A 224 32.07 -24.32 5.17
C ASN A 224 32.30 -22.95 4.49
N ASN A 225 31.34 -22.02 4.57
CA ASN A 225 31.35 -20.71 3.89
C ASN A 225 31.37 -20.76 2.36
N ASN A 226 31.04 -21.90 1.73
CA ASN A 226 30.87 -21.95 0.28
C ASN A 226 29.58 -21.25 -0.09
N LYS A 227 29.60 -20.40 -1.10
CA LYS A 227 28.39 -19.76 -1.64
C LYS A 227 27.46 -20.83 -2.24
N VAL A 228 26.22 -20.84 -1.77
CA VAL A 228 25.13 -21.73 -2.19
C VAL A 228 24.01 -20.85 -2.76
N GLY A 229 23.33 -21.30 -3.81
CA GLY A 229 22.13 -20.66 -4.35
C GLY A 229 20.92 -21.61 -4.28
N ILE A 230 19.70 -21.09 -4.19
CA ILE A 230 18.44 -21.76 -4.52
C ILE A 230 17.76 -21.00 -5.65
#